data_AF-A0A544VZ38-F1
#
_entry.id   AF-A0A544VZ38-F1
#
_cell.length_a   1.000
_cell.length_b   1.000
_cell.length_c   1.000
_cell.angle_alpha   90.00
_cell.angle_beta   90.00
_cell.angle_gamma   90.00
#
_symmetry.space_group_name_H-M   'P 1'
#
loop_
_entity.id
_entity.type
_entity.pdbx_description
1 polymer ?
#
loop_
_entity_poly.entity_id
_entity_poly.type
_entity_poly.pdbx_seq_one_letter_code
_entity_poly.pdbx_strand_id
1 'polypeptide(L)'
;MTSVDPLSNFQHEERRMRLDWYDRRILEFVVECGPCSQPTDEQTFACFGISAQRVMRRLDAVIDLDDTPGLPLGEPDRGLVKRARALRV
;
A
#
# COMPACT_ATOMS: atom_id res chain seq x y z
N MET A 1 32.51 4.76 21.57
CA MET A 1 31.49 3.69 21.47
C MET A 1 30.13 4.35 21.43
N THR A 2 29.50 4.41 20.25
CA THR A 2 28.12 4.87 20.09
C THR A 2 27.20 3.83 20.72
N SER A 3 26.61 4.17 21.87
CA SER A 3 25.53 3.42 22.48
C SER A 3 24.32 3.50 21.55
N VAL A 4 24.11 2.46 20.75
CA VAL A 4 22.88 2.30 19.97
C VAL A 4 21.79 1.87 20.94
N ASP A 5 20.98 2.83 21.40
CA ASP A 5 19.81 2.54 22.24
C ASP A 5 18.82 1.67 21.45
N PRO A 6 18.60 0.39 21.84
CA PRO A 6 17.68 -0.49 21.12
C PRO A 6 16.22 -0.03 21.24
N LEU A 7 15.90 0.86 22.18
CA LEU A 7 14.57 1.44 22.37
C LEU A 7 14.25 2.59 21.40
N SER A 8 15.27 3.22 20.78
CA SER A 8 15.06 4.33 19.85
C SER A 8 14.47 3.87 18.51
N ASN A 9 14.64 2.58 18.15
CA ASN A 9 14.05 2.01 16.94
C ASN A 9 12.56 1.66 17.10
N PHE A 10 12.10 1.32 18.31
CA PHE A 10 10.70 0.96 18.56
C PHE A 10 9.76 2.17 18.47
N GLN A 11 10.21 3.34 18.94
CA GLN A 11 9.43 4.57 18.86
C GLN A 11 9.28 5.11 17.43
N HIS A 12 10.21 4.75 16.53
CA HIS A 12 10.08 5.08 15.11
C HIS A 12 9.07 4.20 14.38
N GLU A 13 8.87 2.95 14.81
CA GLU A 13 7.85 2.05 14.24
C GLU A 13 6.43 2.52 14.59
N GLU A 14 6.20 3.03 15.81
CA GLU A 14 4.89 3.53 16.27
C GLU A 14 4.42 4.81 15.56
N ARG A 15 5.34 5.59 14.95
CA ARG A 15 5.00 6.77 14.15
C ARG A 15 4.87 6.49 12.65
N ARG A 16 5.07 5.25 12.21
CA ARG A 16 4.87 4.89 10.81
C ARG A 16 3.38 4.81 10.51
N MET A 17 2.97 5.44 9.42
CA MET A 17 1.61 5.28 8.97
C MET A 17 1.41 3.84 8.52
N ARG A 18 0.32 3.24 9.01
CA ARG A 18 -0.14 1.94 8.55
C ARG A 18 -1.32 2.20 7.63
N LEU A 19 -1.35 1.48 6.52
CA LEU A 19 -2.53 1.50 5.68
C LEU A 19 -3.71 0.94 6.47
N ASP A 20 -4.89 1.50 6.21
CA ASP A 20 -6.09 0.88 6.75
C ASP A 20 -6.27 -0.52 6.14
N TRP A 21 -7.06 -1.36 6.81
CA TRP A 21 -7.26 -2.74 6.38
C TRP A 21 -7.87 -2.85 4.97
N TYR A 22 -8.60 -1.82 4.54
CA TYR A 22 -9.33 -1.80 3.29
C TYR A 22 -8.42 -1.42 2.11
N ASP A 23 -7.57 -0.40 2.29
CA ASP A 23 -6.52 0.00 1.36
C ASP A 23 -5.48 -1.11 1.20
N ARG A 24 -5.13 -1.78 2.29
CA ARG A 24 -4.27 -2.97 2.23
C ARG A 24 -4.89 -4.10 1.40
N ARG A 25 -6.20 -4.35 1.57
CA ARG A 25 -6.93 -5.34 0.77
C ARG A 25 -7.00 -4.98 -0.71
N ILE A 26 -7.15 -3.69 -1.04
CA ILE A 26 -7.07 -3.20 -2.42
C ILE A 26 -5.69 -3.48 -3.02
N LEU A 27 -4.62 -3.16 -2.30
CA LEU A 27 -3.26 -3.43 -2.77
C LEU A 27 -3.01 -4.92 -2.99
N GLU A 28 -3.42 -5.78 -2.06
CA GLU A 28 -3.32 -7.24 -2.19
C GLU A 28 -4.05 -7.72 -3.45
N PHE A 29 -5.27 -7.27 -3.67
CA PHE A 29 -6.07 -7.62 -4.84
C PHE A 29 -5.43 -7.17 -6.17
N VAL A 30 -4.95 -5.92 -6.24
CA VAL A 30 -4.25 -5.43 -7.44
C VAL A 30 -2.96 -6.21 -7.69
N VAL A 31 -2.26 -6.60 -6.62
CA VAL A 31 -1.06 -7.45 -6.73
C VAL A 31 -1.39 -8.83 -7.25
N GLU A 32 -2.52 -9.41 -6.83
CA GLU A 32 -3.02 -10.71 -7.29
C GLU A 32 -3.49 -10.69 -8.76
N CYS A 33 -4.05 -9.58 -9.25
CA CYS A 33 -4.39 -9.42 -10.67
C CYS A 33 -3.16 -9.56 -11.58
N GLY A 34 -1.97 -9.25 -11.06
CA GLY A 34 -0.72 -9.42 -11.78
C GLY A 34 -0.44 -8.31 -12.82
N PRO A 35 0.71 -8.37 -13.49
CA PRO A 35 1.17 -7.31 -14.38
C PRO A 35 0.29 -7.22 -15.63
N CYS A 36 0.05 -5.99 -16.09
CA CYS A 36 -0.72 -5.66 -17.31
C CYS A 36 -2.21 -6.06 -17.28
N SER A 37 -2.71 -6.62 -16.18
CA SER A 37 -4.13 -6.98 -16.03
C SER A 37 -4.78 -5.99 -15.09
N GLN A 38 -5.56 -5.06 -15.65
CA GLN A 38 -6.42 -4.21 -14.82
C GLN A 38 -7.60 -5.05 -14.30
N PRO A 39 -7.99 -4.88 -13.03
CA PRO A 39 -9.17 -5.54 -12.51
C PRO A 39 -10.42 -5.09 -13.25
N THR A 40 -11.35 -6.01 -13.49
CA THR A 40 -12.63 -5.67 -14.13
C THR A 40 -13.62 -5.12 -13.11
N ASP A 41 -14.58 -4.30 -13.56
CA ASP A 41 -15.65 -3.80 -12.69
C ASP A 41 -16.40 -4.94 -11.99
N GLU A 42 -16.67 -6.05 -12.68
CA GLU A 42 -17.34 -7.22 -12.10
C GLU A 42 -16.56 -7.80 -10.91
N GLN A 43 -15.25 -7.97 -11.04
CA GLN A 43 -14.39 -8.43 -9.95
C GLN A 43 -14.34 -7.44 -8.80
N THR A 44 -14.18 -6.14 -9.09
CA THR A 44 -14.07 -5.13 -8.04
C THR A 44 -15.39 -4.88 -7.31
N PHE A 45 -16.53 -4.97 -7.99
CA PHE A 45 -17.82 -4.89 -7.34
C PHE A 45 -18.07 -6.09 -6.43
N ALA A 46 -17.72 -7.30 -6.87
CA ALA A 46 -17.85 -8.50 -6.04
C ALA A 46 -16.97 -8.45 -4.78
N CYS A 47 -15.74 -7.93 -4.89
CA CYS A 47 -14.79 -7.90 -3.77
C CYS A 47 -14.95 -6.66 -2.86
N PHE A 48 -15.28 -5.49 -3.41
CA PHE A 48 -15.20 -4.21 -2.72
C PHE A 48 -16.46 -3.35 -2.80
N GLY A 49 -17.45 -3.74 -3.61
CA GLY A 49 -18.66 -2.96 -3.84
C GLY A 49 -18.43 -1.64 -4.59
N ILE A 50 -17.28 -1.49 -5.27
CA ILE A 50 -16.92 -0.29 -6.02
C ILE A 50 -16.37 -0.64 -7.41
N SER A 51 -16.42 0.32 -8.33
CA SER A 51 -15.87 0.16 -9.68
C SER A 51 -14.34 0.05 -9.67
N ALA A 52 -13.80 -0.56 -10.72
CA ALA A 52 -12.37 -0.73 -10.94
C ALA A 52 -11.66 0.62 -10.98
N GLN A 53 -12.27 1.62 -11.61
CA GLN A 53 -11.75 2.99 -11.59
C GLN A 53 -11.57 3.53 -10.17
N ARG A 54 -12.50 3.24 -9.25
CA ARG A 54 -12.42 3.71 -7.87
C ARG A 54 -11.39 2.93 -7.05
N VAL A 55 -11.21 1.64 -7.34
CA VAL A 55 -10.10 0.83 -6.81
C VAL A 55 -8.76 1.41 -7.26
N MET A 56 -8.60 1.68 -8.55
CA MET A 56 -7.37 2.27 -9.11
C MET A 56 -7.07 3.65 -8.52
N ARG A 57 -8.09 4.49 -8.28
CA ARG A 57 -7.89 5.79 -7.58
C ARG A 57 -7.38 5.65 -6.15
N ARG A 58 -7.80 4.62 -5.43
CA ARG A 58 -7.29 4.36 -4.07
C ARG A 58 -5.86 3.84 -4.11
N LEU A 59 -5.56 2.97 -5.07
CA LEU A 59 -4.19 2.56 -5.35
C LEU A 59 -3.28 3.77 -5.62
N ASP A 60 -3.72 4.72 -6.46
CA ASP A 60 -3.00 5.97 -6.70
C ASP A 60 -2.74 6.75 -5.41
N ALA A 61 -3.79 6.99 -4.61
CA ALA A 61 -3.65 7.74 -3.35
C ALA A 61 -2.67 7.08 -2.36
N VAL A 62 -2.62 5.75 -2.34
CA VAL A 62 -1.71 4.99 -1.48
C VAL A 62 -0.26 5.04 -2.00
N ILE A 63 -0.06 5.02 -3.32
CA ILE A 63 1.26 5.23 -3.92
C ILE A 63 1.76 6.65 -3.65
N ASP A 64 0.89 7.66 -3.81
CA ASP A 64 1.21 9.07 -3.53
C ASP A 64 1.59 9.28 -2.05
N LEU A 65 0.99 8.50 -1.14
CA LEU A 65 1.34 8.52 0.29
C LEU A 65 2.77 8.00 0.54
N ASP A 66 3.22 6.95 -0.16
CA ASP A 66 4.61 6.45 -0.08
C ASP A 66 5.62 7.46 -0.66
N ASP A 67 5.22 8.20 -1.69
CA ASP A 67 6.04 9.25 -2.30
C ASP A 67 6.08 10.56 -1.46
N THR A 68 5.24 10.67 -0.41
CA THR A 68 5.19 11.87 0.44
C THR A 68 6.37 11.93 1.43
N PRO A 69 7.24 12.96 1.36
CA PRO A 69 8.40 13.08 2.24
C PRO A 69 7.98 13.20 3.72
N GLY A 70 8.58 12.38 4.59
CA GLY A 70 8.34 12.45 6.05
C GLY A 70 7.19 11.60 6.56
N LEU A 71 6.53 10.82 5.69
CA LEU A 71 5.47 9.86 6.03
C LEU A 71 5.95 8.42 5.82
N PRO A 72 6.79 7.88 6.71
CA PRO A 72 7.28 6.52 6.54
C PRO A 72 6.12 5.53 6.72
N LEU A 73 5.77 4.81 5.66
CA LEU A 73 4.92 3.63 5.77
C LEU A 73 5.63 2.52 6.55
N GLY A 74 4.87 1.71 7.27
CA GLY A 74 5.39 0.49 7.90
C GLY A 74 6.06 -0.42 6.86
N GLU A 75 7.17 -1.06 7.24
CA GLU A 75 7.91 -2.00 6.36
C GLU A 75 7.03 -3.01 5.59
N PRO A 76 6.02 -3.67 6.22
CA PRO A 76 5.15 -4.61 5.49
C PRO A 76 4.26 -3.94 4.45
N ASP A 77 3.76 -2.74 4.74
CA ASP A 77 2.88 -2.00 3.84
C ASP A 77 3.69 -1.40 2.68
N ARG A 78 4.90 -0.91 2.96
CA ARG A 78 5.84 -0.41 1.94
C ARG A 78 6.24 -1.49 0.93
N GLY A 79 6.47 -2.73 1.39
CA GLY A 79 6.74 -3.86 0.50
C GLY A 79 5.58 -4.16 -0.45
N LEU A 80 4.34 -3.98 0.03
CA LEU A 80 3.13 -4.19 -0.75
C LEU A 80 2.92 -3.07 -1.79
N VAL A 81 3.12 -1.80 -1.41
CA VAL A 81 3.04 -0.64 -2.31
C VAL A 81 4.07 -0.74 -3.44
N LYS A 82 5.33 -1.11 -3.14
CA LYS A 82 6.36 -1.30 -4.16
C LYS A 82 5.98 -2.35 -5.20
N ARG A 83 5.41 -3.48 -4.76
CA ARG A 83 4.93 -4.52 -5.68
C ARG A 83 3.79 -4.01 -6.54
N ALA A 84 2.79 -3.37 -5.95
CA ALA A 84 1.65 -2.83 -6.69
C ALA A 84 2.08 -1.78 -7.73
N ARG A 85 3.05 -0.91 -7.39
CA ARG A 85 3.64 0.08 -8.31
C ARG A 85 4.33 -0.57 -9.50
N ALA A 86 5.04 -1.68 -9.30
CA ALA A 86 5.74 -2.41 -10.35
C ALA A 86 4.82 -3.11 -11.36
N LEU A 87 3.52 -3.26 -11.07
CA LEU A 87 2.56 -3.88 -11.98
C LEU A 87 1.91 -2.87 -12.93
N ARG A 88 2.15 -1.58 -12.73
CA ARG A 88 1.48 -0.47 -13.41
C ARG A 88 2.26 0.11 -14.59
N VAL A 89 3.34 -0.56 -15.01
CA VAL A 89 4.29 -0.14 -16.07
C VAL A 89 3.68 -0.30 -17.46
#